data_AF-A0A239E2N3-F1
#
_entry.id   AF-A0A239E2N3-F1
#
_cell.length_a   1.000
_cell.length_b   1.000
_cell.length_c   1.000
_cell.angle_alpha   90.00
_cell.angle_beta   90.00
_cell.angle_gamma   90.00
#
_symmetry.space_group_name_H-M   'P 1'
#
loop_
_entity.id
_entity.type
_entity.pdbx_description
1 polymer ?
#
loop_
_entity_poly.entity_id
_entity_poly.type
_entity_poly.pdbx_seq_one_letter_code
_entity_poly.pdbx_strand_id
1 'polypeptide(L)' 'MSGLNIEELSKDDEIILWAGLGGMITSRVEAVRIEEDGQVFVTCEELEWADLTAPIGTEVELA' A
#
# COMPACT_ATOMS: atom_id res chain seq x y z
N MET A 1 18.06 -5.94 4.63
CA MET A 1 16.82 -5.86 3.85
C MET A 1 16.98 -4.69 2.90
N SER A 2 17.07 -4.94 1.60
CA SER A 2 17.05 -3.88 0.59
C SER A 2 15.60 -3.39 0.47
N GLY A 3 15.31 -2.20 1.00
CA GLY A 3 14.04 -1.55 0.74
C GLY A 3 13.97 -1.20 -0.75
N LEU A 4 12.81 -1.39 -1.37
CA LEU A 4 12.51 -0.86 -2.70
C LEU A 4 12.65 0.66 -2.66
N ASN A 5 13.38 1.24 -3.61
CA ASN A 5 13.40 2.70 -3.78
C ASN A 5 12.07 3.11 -4.41
N ILE A 6 11.41 4.14 -3.88
CA ILE A 6 10.12 4.61 -4.41
C ILE A 6 10.22 5.11 -5.87
N GLU A 7 11.44 5.42 -6.32
CA GLU A 7 11.76 5.78 -7.71
C GLU A 7 11.66 4.60 -8.69
N GLU A 8 11.59 3.36 -8.19
CA GLU A 8 11.47 2.14 -8.98
C GLU A 8 10.00 1.71 -9.18
N LEU A 9 9.05 2.43 -8.57
CA LEU A 9 7.62 2.17 -8.71
C LEU A 9 7.10 2.58 -10.09
N SER A 10 6.40 1.66 -10.72
CA SER A 10 5.88 1.78 -12.07
C SER A 10 4.39 1.45 -12.12
N LYS A 11 3.74 1.82 -13.23
CA LYS A 11 2.34 1.46 -13.46
C LYS A 11 2.20 -0.07 -13.45
N ASP A 12 1.09 -0.53 -12.90
CA ASP A 12 0.71 -1.94 -12.76
C ASP A 12 1.45 -2.71 -11.64
N ASP A 13 2.37 -2.05 -10.92
CA ASP A 13 2.99 -2.65 -9.74
C ASP A 13 1.98 -2.86 -8.61
N GLU A 14 2.16 -3.95 -7.87
CA GLU A 14 1.41 -4.23 -6.65
C GLU A 14 2.10 -3.58 -5.45
N ILE A 15 1.31 -2.89 -4.63
CA ILE A 15 1.78 -2.23 -3.41
C ILE A 15 0.99 -2.69 -2.20
N ILE A 16 1.69 -2.74 -1.06
CA ILE A 16 1.10 -2.93 0.26
C ILE A 16 1.25 -1.63 1.03
N LEU A 17 0.13 -1.03 1.40
CA LEU A 17 0.03 0.19 2.18
C LEU A 17 -0.32 -0.16 3.64
N TRP A 18 0.31 0.53 4.59
CA TRP A 18 -0.09 0.45 6.00
C TRP A 18 -1.12 1.55 6.31
N ALA A 19 -2.36 1.16 6.61
CA ALA A 19 -3.39 2.10 7.00
C ALA A 19 -3.19 2.55 8.46
N GLY A 20 -3.43 3.84 8.75
CA GLY A 20 -3.33 4.40 10.11
C GLY A 20 -4.24 3.74 11.15
N LEU A 21 -5.17 2.88 10.72
CA LEU A 21 -6.05 2.06 11.56
C LEU A 21 -5.45 0.69 11.93
N GLY A 22 -4.20 0.40 11.55
CA GLY A 22 -3.49 -0.81 11.95
C GLY A 22 -3.74 -2.03 11.07
N GLY A 23 -4.15 -1.82 9.81
CA GLY A 23 -4.31 -2.90 8.84
C GLY A 23 -3.49 -2.66 7.56
N MET A 24 -3.36 -3.73 6.77
CA MET A 24 -2.68 -3.69 5.47
C MET A 24 -3.72 -3.56 4.36
N ILE A 25 -3.45 -2.68 3.40
CA ILE A 25 -4.25 -2.50 2.20
C ILE A 25 -3.37 -2.88 1.00
N THR A 26 -3.90 -3.71 0.11
CA THR A 26 -3.29 -4.04 -1.19
C THR A 26 -3.92 -3.20 -2.28
N SER A 27 -3.12 -2.81 -3.26
CA SER A 27 -3.60 -2.08 -4.44
C SER A 27 -2.64 -2.25 -5.61
N ARG A 28 -3.14 -1.97 -6.82
CA ARG A 28 -2.32 -1.75 -8.02
C ARG A 28 -2.06 -0.27 -8.25
N VAL A 29 -0.86 0.06 -8.72
CA VAL A 29 -0.49 1.42 -9.13
C VAL A 29 -1.10 1.77 -10.48
N GLU A 30 -1.93 2.79 -10.51
CA GLU A 30 -2.46 3.38 -11.75
C GLU A 30 -1.47 4.40 -12.33
N ALA A 31 -0.90 5.25 -11.48
CA ALA A 31 0.02 6.31 -11.88
C ALA A 31 0.96 6.71 -10.74
N VAL A 32 2.16 7.17 -11.10
CA VAL A 32 3.14 7.77 -10.18
C VAL A 32 3.48 9.17 -10.69
N ARG A 33 3.47 10.14 -9.79
CA ARG A 33 3.83 11.54 -10.07
C ARG A 33 4.80 12.05 -9.01
N ILE A 34 5.91 12.62 -9.45
CA ILE A 34 6.91 13.25 -8.59
C ILE A 34 6.82 14.76 -8.80
N GLU A 35 6.63 15.52 -7.72
CA GLU A 35 6.62 16.98 -7.74
C GLU A 35 8.02 17.58 -7.59
N GLU A 36 8.19 18.85 -7.95
CA GLU A 36 9.49 19.55 -7.96
C GLU A 36 10.12 19.66 -6.55
N ASP A 37 9.32 19.53 -5.50
CA ASP A 37 9.77 19.51 -4.10
C ASP A 37 10.16 18.12 -3.60
N GLY A 38 10.10 17.11 -4.47
CA GLY A 38 10.43 15.72 -4.15
C GLY A 38 9.27 14.92 -3.53
N GLN A 39 8.07 15.48 -3.43
CA GLN A 39 6.90 14.70 -3.02
C GLN A 39 6.51 13.68 -4.09
N VAL A 40 6.22 12.46 -3.65
CA VAL A 40 5.77 11.36 -4.53
C VAL A 40 4.30 11.07 -4.26
N PHE A 41 3.51 11.13 -5.32
CA PHE A 41 2.09 10.79 -5.32
C PHE A 41 1.89 9.51 -6.11
N VAL A 42 1.26 8.52 -5.47
CA VAL A 42 0.88 7.25 -6.09
C VAL A 42 -0.64 7.20 -6.17
N THR A 43 -1.17 7.11 -7.39
CA THR A 43 -2.59 6.87 -7.65
C THR A 43 -2.82 5.37 -7.75
N CYS A 44 -3.88 4.90 -7.10
CA CYS A 44 -4.22 3.50 -6.93
C CYS A 44 -5.55 3.20 -7.66
N GLU A 45 -5.66 2.07 -8.37
CA GLU A 45 -6.89 1.70 -9.09
C GLU A 45 -8.04 1.40 -8.12
N GLU A 46 -7.83 0.46 -7.19
CA GLU A 46 -8.78 0.03 -6.18
C GLU A 46 -8.02 -0.35 -4.91
N LEU A 47 -8.53 0.05 -3.75
CA LEU A 47 -7.95 -0.26 -2.44
C LEU A 47 -8.71 -1.43 -1.83
N GLU A 48 -8.02 -2.54 -1.63
CA GLU A 48 -8.56 -3.73 -0.98
C GLU A 48 -7.87 -3.94 0.37
N TRP A 49 -8.62 -4.30 1.42
CA TRP A 49 -7.98 -4.79 2.63
C TRP A 49 -7.27 -6.10 2.30
N ALA A 50 -5.96 -6.14 2.54
CA ALA A 50 -5.19 -7.36 2.35
C ALA A 50 -5.85 -8.47 3.18
N ASP A 51 -5.95 -9.68 2.61
CA ASP A 51 -6.51 -10.84 3.30
C ASP A 51 -5.94 -10.93 4.72
N LEU A 52 -6.78 -10.62 5.71
CA LEU A 52 -6.36 -10.54 7.10
C LEU A 52 -6.05 -11.96 7.58
N THR A 53 -4.79 -12.36 7.45
CA THR A 53 -4.32 -13.64 7.98
C THR A 53 -4.03 -13.45 9.46
N ALA A 54 -5.07 -13.58 10.28
CA ALA A 54 -4.96 -13.56 11.72
C ALA A 54 -4.81 -15.00 12.27
N PRO A 55 -3.87 -15.28 13.17
CA PRO A 55 -3.81 -16.54 13.89
C PRO A 55 -5.13 -16.86 14.60
N ILE A 56 -5.46 -18.15 14.72
CA ILE A 56 -6.63 -18.59 15.48
C ILE A 56 -6.51 -18.05 16.92
N GLY A 57 -7.49 -17.26 17.36
CA GLY A 57 -7.54 -16.65 18.69
C GLY A 57 -7.17 -15.17 18.75
N THR A 58 -6.83 -14.53 17.62
CA THR A 58 -6.67 -13.07 17.57
C THR A 58 -8.02 -12.37 17.53
N GLU A 59 -8.27 -11.49 18.50
CA GLU A 59 -9.39 -10.55 18.45
C GLU A 59 -9.10 -9.50 17.38
N VAL A 60 -10.01 -9.37 16.41
CA VAL A 60 -9.93 -8.39 15.32
C VAL A 60 -11.08 -7.41 15.50
N GLU A 61 -10.76 -6.14 15.69
CA GLU A 61 -11.74 -5.06 15.71
C GLU A 61 -11.81 -4.43 14.32
N LEU A 62 -12.96 -4.55 13.66
CA LEU A 62 -13.24 -3.89 12.39
C LEU A 62 -13.96 -2.57 12.70
N ALA A 63 -13.33 -1.45 12.32
CA ALA A 63 -13.88 -0.09 12.47
C ALA A 63 -14.72 0.33 11.25
#